data_AF-A0A956G6J8-F1
#
_entry.id   AF-A0A956G6J8-F1
#
_cell.length_a   1.000
_cell.length_b   1.000
_cell.length_c   1.000
_cell.angle_alpha   90.00
_cell.angle_beta   90.00
_cell.angle_gamma   90.00
#
_symmetry.space_group_name_H-M   'P 1'
#
loop_
_entity.id
_entity.type
_entity.pdbx_description
1 polymer ?
#
loop_
_entity_poly.entity_id
_entity_poly.type
_entity_poly.pdbx_seq_one_letter_code
_entity_poly.pdbx_strand_id
1 'polypeptide(L)'
;MRAGPSSPLRVAVILLAASLVISACGPASYIYTVTNEARRLVSEAKTAGAEKHAPYEYWSAVTYLRMAREMAAHADYQIAVDYGRRAVKMGERAQKLCEERRRDGPTDDSSGGGNKKKPSNKDGAR
;
A
#
# COMPACT_ATOMS: atom_id res chain seq x y z
N MET A 1 -35.48 -40.55 -0.59
CA MET A 1 -34.58 -39.46 -1.03
C MET A 1 -33.45 -40.10 -1.86
N ARG A 2 -33.49 -40.02 -3.19
CA ARG A 2 -32.47 -40.62 -4.08
C ARG A 2 -31.32 -39.63 -4.23
N ALA A 3 -30.14 -39.99 -3.74
CA ALA A 3 -28.90 -39.32 -4.10
C ALA A 3 -28.67 -39.53 -5.61
N GLY A 4 -28.66 -38.44 -6.39
CA GLY A 4 -28.32 -38.49 -7.81
C GLY A 4 -26.85 -38.92 -7.99
N PRO A 5 -26.50 -39.53 -9.14
CA PRO A 5 -25.16 -40.04 -9.38
C PRO A 5 -24.16 -38.88 -9.39
N SER A 6 -23.36 -38.76 -8.34
CA SER A 6 -22.16 -37.93 -8.31
C SER A 6 -21.14 -38.54 -9.26
N SER A 7 -21.27 -38.23 -10.56
CA SER A 7 -20.24 -38.55 -11.53
C SER A 7 -18.91 -38.01 -10.98
N PRO A 8 -17.90 -38.88 -10.72
CA PRO A 8 -16.68 -38.50 -10.01
C PRO A 8 -15.94 -37.37 -10.73
N LEU A 9 -16.14 -37.26 -12.04
CA LEU A 9 -15.69 -36.13 -12.86
C LEU A 9 -16.22 -34.76 -12.40
N ARG A 10 -17.50 -34.64 -12.04
CA ARG A 10 -18.08 -33.36 -11.60
C ARG A 10 -17.55 -32.95 -10.23
N VAL A 11 -17.38 -33.91 -9.33
CA VAL A 11 -16.80 -33.68 -8.00
C VAL A 11 -15.31 -33.29 -8.13
N ALA A 12 -14.55 -33.98 -9.00
CA ALA A 12 -13.16 -33.65 -9.28
C ALA A 12 -12.99 -32.25 -9.89
N VAL A 13 -13.86 -31.85 -10.82
CA VAL A 13 -13.86 -30.50 -11.41
C VAL A 13 -14.16 -29.43 -10.36
N ILE A 14 -15.12 -29.66 -9.46
CA ILE A 14 -15.44 -28.71 -8.39
C ILE A 14 -14.29 -28.58 -7.39
N LEU A 15 -13.66 -29.71 -7.01
CA LEU A 15 -12.51 -29.69 -6.09
C LEU A 15 -11.28 -29.02 -6.71
N LEU A 16 -11.03 -29.24 -8.01
CA LEU A 16 -9.97 -28.56 -8.75
C LEU A 16 -10.25 -27.06 -8.87
N ALA A 17 -11.49 -26.65 -9.17
CA ALA A 17 -11.86 -25.24 -9.20
C ALA A 17 -11.72 -24.57 -7.82
N ALA A 18 -12.09 -25.27 -6.74
CA ALA A 18 -11.96 -24.77 -5.38
C ALA A 18 -10.50 -24.60 -4.94
N SER A 19 -9.60 -25.50 -5.35
CA SER A 19 -8.17 -25.39 -5.00
C SER A 19 -7.49 -24.19 -5.66
N LEU A 20 -7.88 -23.82 -6.89
CA LEU A 20 -7.37 -22.62 -7.56
C LEU A 20 -7.72 -21.31 -6.82
N VAL A 21 -8.88 -21.26 -6.15
CA VAL A 21 -9.31 -20.05 -5.41
C VAL A 21 -8.47 -19.84 -4.14
N ILE A 22 -8.02 -20.92 -3.51
CA ILE A 22 -7.29 -20.86 -2.23
C ILE A 22 -5.81 -20.51 -2.44
N SER A 23 -5.24 -20.75 -3.62
CA SER A 23 -3.86 -20.40 -3.97
C SER A 23 -3.58 -18.88 -4.08
N ALA A 24 -4.59 -18.02 -3.90
CA ALA A 24 -4.48 -16.57 -4.05
C ALA A 24 -3.87 -15.82 -2.84
N CYS A 25 -3.48 -16.52 -1.75
CA CYS A 25 -3.08 -15.93 -0.46
C CYS A 25 -1.67 -15.26 -0.46
N GLY A 26 -1.33 -14.48 -1.48
CA GLY A 26 -0.06 -13.77 -1.60
C GLY A 26 0.04 -13.00 -2.90
N PRO A 27 -0.07 -13.70 -4.06
CA PRO A 27 -0.02 -13.06 -5.37
C PRO A 27 -1.16 -12.06 -5.60
N ALA A 28 -2.40 -12.38 -5.18
CA ALA A 28 -3.53 -11.46 -5.37
C ALA A 28 -3.36 -10.17 -4.57
N SER A 29 -2.92 -10.28 -3.31
CA SER A 29 -2.59 -9.12 -2.47
C SER A 29 -1.46 -8.29 -3.08
N TYR A 30 -0.43 -8.92 -3.65
CA TYR A 30 0.65 -8.24 -4.36
C TYR A 30 0.13 -7.43 -5.57
N ILE A 31 -0.72 -8.02 -6.41
CA ILE A 31 -1.29 -7.32 -7.57
C ILE A 31 -2.06 -6.08 -7.11
N TYR A 32 -2.94 -6.23 -6.12
CA TYR A 32 -3.71 -5.09 -5.62
C TYR A 32 -2.82 -3.99 -5.00
N THR A 33 -1.91 -4.37 -4.10
CA THR A 33 -1.13 -3.41 -3.32
C THR A 33 0.03 -2.79 -4.10
N VAL A 34 0.83 -3.59 -4.80
CA VAL A 34 2.07 -3.14 -5.45
C VAL A 34 1.80 -2.71 -6.89
N THR A 35 1.08 -3.53 -7.65
CA THR A 35 0.88 -3.28 -9.09
C THR A 35 -0.12 -2.17 -9.34
N ASN A 36 -1.18 -2.09 -8.52
CA ASN A 36 -2.20 -1.07 -8.66
C ASN A 36 -1.92 0.11 -7.73
N GLU A 37 -2.10 -0.06 -6.42
CA GLU A 37 -2.20 1.07 -5.49
C GLU A 37 -0.89 1.84 -5.30
N ALA A 38 0.20 1.16 -4.93
CA ALA A 38 1.50 1.80 -4.72
C ALA A 38 2.01 2.47 -6.00
N ARG A 39 1.85 1.81 -7.15
CA ARG A 39 2.23 2.38 -8.46
C ARG A 39 1.43 3.63 -8.78
N ARG A 40 0.11 3.61 -8.57
CA ARG A 40 -0.79 4.75 -8.79
C ARG A 40 -0.38 5.94 -7.94
N LEU A 41 -0.23 5.75 -6.63
CA LEU A 41 0.12 6.83 -5.69
C LEU A 41 1.51 7.43 -5.96
N VAL A 42 2.52 6.62 -6.28
CA VAL A 42 3.84 7.12 -6.65
C VAL A 42 3.77 7.96 -7.94
N SER A 43 2.99 7.51 -8.93
CA SER A 43 2.78 8.27 -10.16
C SER A 43 2.06 9.59 -9.91
N GLU A 44 0.99 9.57 -9.11
CA GLU A 44 0.23 10.77 -8.78
C GLU A 44 1.07 11.77 -7.97
N ALA A 45 1.83 11.30 -6.97
CA ALA A 45 2.76 12.13 -6.22
C ALA A 45 3.80 12.79 -7.14
N LYS A 46 4.33 12.04 -8.13
CA LYS A 46 5.21 12.62 -9.15
C LYS A 46 4.51 13.73 -9.93
N THR A 47 3.31 13.46 -10.45
CA THR A 47 2.55 14.44 -11.24
C THR A 47 2.16 15.68 -10.43
N ALA A 48 1.96 15.54 -9.12
CA ALA A 48 1.68 16.66 -8.22
C ALA A 48 2.91 17.56 -7.96
N GLY A 49 4.11 17.10 -8.31
CA GLY A 49 5.37 17.82 -8.07
C GLY A 49 6.04 17.47 -6.74
N ALA A 50 5.72 16.31 -6.15
CA ALA A 50 6.29 15.89 -4.87
C ALA A 50 7.82 15.73 -4.90
N GLU A 51 8.43 15.55 -6.08
CA GLU A 51 9.89 15.58 -6.25
C GLU A 51 10.53 16.86 -5.70
N LYS A 52 9.81 18.00 -5.76
CA LYS A 52 10.28 19.29 -5.27
C LYS A 52 9.72 19.61 -3.90
N HIS A 53 8.43 19.38 -3.71
CA HIS A 53 7.72 19.83 -2.50
C HIS A 53 7.72 18.79 -1.37
N ALA A 54 7.94 17.50 -1.63
CA ALA A 54 8.00 16.45 -0.62
C ALA A 54 9.04 15.36 -0.99
N PRO A 55 10.33 15.75 -1.18
CA PRO A 55 11.32 14.88 -1.80
C PRO A 55 11.59 13.61 -1.00
N TYR A 56 11.65 13.71 0.34
CA TYR A 56 11.91 12.56 1.20
C TYR A 56 10.79 11.51 1.08
N GLU A 57 9.54 11.96 1.16
CA GLU A 57 8.38 11.07 1.07
C GLU A 57 8.22 10.46 -0.31
N TYR A 58 8.47 11.26 -1.36
CA TYR A 58 8.42 10.76 -2.72
C TYR A 58 9.49 9.70 -3.00
N TRP A 59 10.76 10.00 -2.73
CA TRP A 59 11.86 9.08 -3.03
C TRP A 59 11.82 7.80 -2.19
N SER A 60 11.38 7.89 -0.93
CA SER A 60 11.12 6.71 -0.13
C SER A 60 9.99 5.85 -0.70
N ALA A 61 8.90 6.45 -1.18
CA ALA A 61 7.81 5.72 -1.86
C ALA A 61 8.32 5.01 -3.13
N VAL A 62 9.11 5.70 -3.96
CA VAL A 62 9.75 5.12 -5.16
C VAL A 62 10.64 3.94 -4.79
N THR A 63 11.44 4.08 -3.73
CA THR A 63 12.41 3.06 -3.30
C THR A 63 11.68 1.83 -2.76
N TYR A 64 10.65 2.01 -1.93
CA TYR A 64 9.84 0.89 -1.44
C TYR A 64 9.08 0.20 -2.55
N LEU A 65 8.56 0.92 -3.55
CA LEU A 65 7.93 0.32 -4.72
C LEU A 65 8.91 -0.51 -5.54
N ARG A 66 10.15 -0.03 -5.72
CA ARG A 66 11.22 -0.79 -6.37
C ARG A 66 11.54 -2.06 -5.58
N MET A 67 11.73 -1.95 -4.27
CA MET A 67 12.02 -3.09 -3.41
C MET A 67 10.88 -4.12 -3.40
N ALA A 68 9.63 -3.67 -3.40
CA ALA A 68 8.47 -4.56 -3.50
C ALA A 68 8.48 -5.39 -4.80
N ARG A 69 8.91 -4.78 -5.92
CA ARG A 69 9.05 -5.50 -7.19
C ARG A 69 10.21 -6.47 -7.19
N GLU A 70 11.32 -6.11 -6.55
CA GLU A 70 12.47 -7.00 -6.37
C GLU A 70 12.08 -8.25 -5.58
N MET A 71 11.44 -8.09 -4.42
CA MET A 71 10.99 -9.25 -3.61
C MET A 71 9.99 -10.13 -4.37
N ALA A 72 9.09 -9.54 -5.16
CA ALA A 72 8.17 -10.31 -5.99
C ALA A 72 8.89 -11.09 -7.11
N ALA A 73 10.00 -10.57 -7.63
CA ALA A 73 10.84 -11.32 -8.58
C ALA A 73 11.47 -12.57 -7.93
N HIS A 74 11.75 -12.52 -6.63
CA HIS A 74 12.17 -13.67 -5.81
C HIS A 74 11.01 -14.55 -5.31
N ALA A 75 9.78 -14.32 -5.80
CA ALA A 75 8.55 -14.98 -5.33
C ALA A 75 8.19 -14.75 -3.84
N ASP A 76 8.85 -13.81 -3.17
CA ASP A 76 8.58 -13.43 -1.78
C ASP A 76 7.40 -12.43 -1.69
N TYR A 77 6.20 -12.89 -2.08
CA TYR A 77 5.02 -12.03 -2.21
C TYR A 77 4.60 -11.36 -0.90
N GLN A 78 4.79 -12.02 0.25
CA GLN A 78 4.41 -11.43 1.54
C GLN A 78 5.31 -10.23 1.88
N ILE A 79 6.62 -10.36 1.67
CA ILE A 79 7.58 -9.27 1.87
C ILE A 79 7.35 -8.17 0.83
N ALA A 80 7.04 -8.54 -0.41
CA ALA A 80 6.66 -7.60 -1.46
C ALA A 80 5.45 -6.75 -1.07
N VAL A 81 4.41 -7.36 -0.49
CA VAL A 81 3.21 -6.66 0.01
C VAL A 81 3.57 -5.71 1.16
N ASP A 82 4.45 -6.10 2.08
CA ASP A 82 4.87 -5.23 3.18
C ASP A 82 5.61 -3.98 2.69
N TYR A 83 6.53 -4.14 1.73
CA TYR A 83 7.16 -3.01 1.06
C TYR A 83 6.14 -2.18 0.26
N GLY A 84 5.18 -2.82 -0.41
CA GLY A 84 4.07 -2.16 -1.10
C GLY A 84 3.26 -1.25 -0.19
N ARG A 85 2.89 -1.73 1.00
CA ARG A 85 2.18 -0.94 2.02
C ARG A 85 2.98 0.25 2.51
N ARG A 86 4.30 0.11 2.65
CA ARG A 86 5.21 1.23 2.97
C ARG A 86 5.23 2.25 1.83
N ALA A 87 5.28 1.79 0.58
CA ALA A 87 5.22 2.65 -0.60
C ALA A 87 3.91 3.45 -0.67
N VAL A 88 2.76 2.80 -0.43
CA VAL A 88 1.44 3.45 -0.34
C VAL A 88 1.46 4.56 0.71
N LYS A 89 1.87 4.23 1.94
CA LYS A 89 1.91 5.19 3.05
C LYS A 89 2.80 6.39 2.76
N MET A 90 3.95 6.19 2.13
CA MET A 90 4.85 7.28 1.76
C MET A 90 4.31 8.08 0.56
N GLY A 91 3.64 7.44 -0.41
CA GLY A 91 2.99 8.11 -1.54
C GLY A 91 1.85 9.04 -1.09
N GLU A 92 0.97 8.58 -0.20
CA GLU A 92 -0.09 9.41 0.40
C GLU A 92 0.48 10.62 1.15
N ARG A 93 1.54 10.39 1.94
CA ARG A 93 2.24 11.47 2.66
C ARG A 93 2.89 12.46 1.70
N ALA A 94 3.49 11.98 0.62
CA ALA A 94 4.11 12.81 -0.39
C ALA A 94 3.08 13.73 -1.06
N GLN A 95 1.91 13.21 -1.42
CA GLN A 95 0.81 14.03 -1.95
C GLN A 95 0.38 15.10 -0.96
N LYS A 96 0.07 14.70 0.28
CA LYS A 96 -0.39 15.62 1.31
C LYS A 96 0.62 16.74 1.59
N LEU A 97 1.89 16.40 1.80
CA LEU A 97 2.94 17.38 2.05
C LEU A 97 3.23 18.27 0.84
N CYS A 98 3.10 17.71 -0.38
CA CYS A 98 3.24 18.48 -1.60
C CYS A 98 2.14 19.54 -1.71
N GLU A 99 0.90 19.19 -1.42
CA GLU A 99 -0.23 20.12 -1.42
C GLU A 99 -0.08 21.20 -0.34
N GLU A 100 0.28 20.82 0.89
CA GLU A 100 0.53 21.74 2.01
C GLU A 100 1.64 22.74 1.65
N ARG A 101 2.82 22.27 1.24
CA ARG A 101 3.97 23.14 0.91
C ARG A 101 3.74 23.99 -0.35
N ARG A 102 2.93 23.52 -1.31
CA ARG A 102 2.56 24.32 -2.48
C ARG A 102 1.61 25.46 -2.10
N ARG A 103 0.75 25.26 -1.10
CA ARG A 103 -0.16 26.29 -0.58
C ARG A 103 0.57 27.33 0.27
N ASP A 104 1.48 26.90 1.13
CA ASP A 104 2.13 27.77 2.12
C ASP A 104 3.25 28.65 1.52
N GLY A 105 3.65 28.40 0.26
CA GLY A 105 4.77 29.08 -0.39
C GLY A 105 6.13 28.59 0.15
N PRO A 106 7.27 29.08 -0.38
CA PRO A 106 8.57 28.73 0.15
C PRO A 106 8.71 29.32 1.56
N THR A 107 8.38 28.53 2.58
CA THR A 107 8.64 28.89 3.97
C THR A 107 10.14 28.80 4.20
N ASP A 108 10.73 29.95 4.42
CA ASP A 108 12.03 30.22 4.99
C ASP A 108 12.28 29.37 6.25
N ASP A 109 12.86 28.20 6.02
CA ASP A 109 13.94 27.56 6.77
C ASP A 109 13.91 27.60 8.31
N SER A 110 12.75 27.52 9.00
CA SER A 110 12.76 27.22 10.44
C SER A 110 11.41 26.76 10.99
N SER A 111 10.89 25.61 10.56
CA SER A 111 9.94 24.89 11.43
C SER A 111 9.84 23.40 11.13
N GLY A 112 10.76 22.65 11.73
CA GLY A 112 10.46 21.29 12.20
C GLY A 112 9.38 21.37 13.30
N GLY A 113 8.14 21.66 12.91
CA GLY A 113 7.01 21.90 13.81
C GLY A 113 6.06 20.72 13.82
N GLY A 114 6.50 19.57 14.32
CA GLY A 114 5.60 18.46 14.64
C GLY A 114 4.65 18.83 15.78
N ASN A 115 3.59 19.59 15.49
CA ASN A 115 2.52 19.87 16.45
C ASN A 115 1.66 18.62 16.64
N LYS A 116 2.13 17.68 17.47
CA LYS A 116 1.25 16.70 18.10
C LYS A 116 0.37 17.45 19.11
N LYS A 117 -0.78 17.95 18.66
CA LYS A 117 -1.92 18.18 19.56
C LYS A 117 -2.27 16.84 20.20
N LYS A 118 -1.79 16.60 21.43
CA LYS A 118 -2.33 15.56 22.31
C LYS A 118 -3.53 16.20 23.04
N PRO A 119 -4.78 15.81 22.73
CA PRO A 119 -5.91 16.33 23.49
C PRO A 119 -5.92 15.75 24.90
N SER A 120 -5.98 16.68 25.86
CA SER A 120 -6.67 16.65 27.15
C SER A 120 -6.51 15.42 28.04
N ASN A 121 -5.72 15.60 29.10
CA ASN A 121 -5.91 14.97 30.39
C ASN A 121 -7.33 15.28 30.92
N LYS A 122 -8.18 14.26 31.00
CA LYS A 122 -9.45 14.28 31.74
C LYS A 122 -9.72 12.88 32.27
N ASP A 123 -9.11 12.57 33.40
CA ASP A 123 -9.57 11.64 34.44
C ASP A 123 -8.82 12.10 35.71
N GLY A 124 -9.38 12.87 36.65
CA GLY A 124 -10.75 12.81 37.15
C GLY A 124 -10.82 11.79 38.28
N ALA A 125 -10.47 12.24 39.49
CA ALA A 125 -10.96 11.78 40.79
C ALA A 125 -11.33 10.29 40.96
N ARG A 126 -10.52 9.56 41.74
CA ARG A 126 -10.94 8.82 42.94
C ARG A 126 -9.74 8.30 43.71
#